data_AF-A0A2D6CZU0-F1
#
_entry.id   AF-A0A2D6CZU0-F1
#
_cell.length_a   1.000
_cell.length_b   1.000
_cell.length_c   1.000
_cell.angle_alpha   90.00
_cell.angle_beta   90.00
_cell.angle_gamma   90.00
#
_symmetry.space_group_name_H-M   'P 1'
#
loop_
_entity.id
_entity.type
_entity.pdbx_description
1 polymer ?
#
loop_
_entity_poly.entity_id
_entity_poly.type
_entity_poly.pdbx_seq_one_letter_code
_entity_poly.pdbx_strand_id
1 'polypeptide(L)'
;MLKLFLTFLKLGAFIFGSGHALVNAMQDEIVDKQQWLTLDQFQSGWASANILPGPIATKVVAYVGYTQAGVLGAALAVVAYLLPSLSGMTLLGAALSYGAVDRPGPMGTLFGALRAAVRGIKPAVLALLADAFLSFTGVVIPRGSGLAAHAAPFALVMLGITVSLAGMWRLSHATGAESRYLLGDPRAVGVFVLSMVALLVFRIDAIYVMLGAAAIGLTYLAV
;
A
#
# COMPACT_ATOMS: atom_id res chain seq x y z
N MET A 1 -5.72 27.56 11.04
CA MET A 1 -6.80 26.73 10.46
C MET A 1 -7.05 27.02 8.99
N LEU A 2 -7.45 28.23 8.58
CA LEU A 2 -7.74 28.53 7.16
C LEU A 2 -6.53 28.30 6.24
N LYS A 3 -5.34 28.75 6.66
CA LYS A 3 -4.08 28.51 5.94
C LYS A 3 -3.80 27.02 5.74
N LEU A 4 -3.97 26.22 6.80
CA LEU A 4 -3.84 24.75 6.76
C LEU A 4 -4.80 24.13 5.73
N PHE A 5 -6.06 24.52 5.79
CA PHE A 5 -7.10 24.05 4.88
C PHE A 5 -6.77 24.39 3.42
N LEU A 6 -6.44 25.65 3.11
CA LEU A 6 -6.14 26.08 1.74
C LEU A 6 -4.88 25.42 1.17
N THR A 7 -3.84 25.24 2.00
CA THR A 7 -2.63 24.53 1.58
C THR A 7 -2.95 23.08 1.22
N PHE A 8 -3.64 22.34 2.09
CA PHE A 8 -3.96 20.94 1.80
C PHE A 8 -5.01 20.78 0.70
N LEU A 9 -5.94 21.72 0.54
CA LEU A 9 -6.86 21.79 -0.59
C LEU A 9 -6.10 21.95 -1.91
N LYS A 10 -5.11 22.85 -1.96
CA LYS A 10 -4.22 23.03 -3.12
C LYS A 10 -3.41 21.75 -3.39
N LEU A 11 -2.81 21.16 -2.36
CA LEU A 11 -2.07 19.90 -2.50
C LEU A 11 -2.96 18.78 -3.06
N GLY A 12 -4.19 18.65 -2.56
CA GLY A 12 -5.15 17.66 -3.05
C GLY A 12 -5.70 17.93 -4.46
N ALA A 13 -5.72 19.20 -4.88
CA ALA A 13 -6.23 19.61 -6.18
C ALA A 13 -5.20 19.52 -7.31
N PHE A 14 -3.90 19.62 -7.01
CA PHE A 14 -2.86 19.73 -8.02
C PHE A 14 -1.79 18.63 -7.96
N ILE A 15 -1.66 17.91 -6.85
CA ILE A 15 -0.68 16.84 -6.75
C ILE A 15 -1.31 15.53 -7.20
N PHE A 16 -1.09 15.22 -8.46
CA PHE A 16 -1.30 13.90 -9.05
C PHE A 16 0.02 13.44 -9.66
N GLY A 17 0.59 12.34 -9.18
CA GLY A 17 1.89 11.90 -9.67
C GLY A 17 2.39 10.61 -9.04
N SER A 18 3.44 10.05 -9.64
CA SER A 18 4.20 8.92 -9.09
C SER A 18 4.76 9.28 -7.70
N GLY A 19 5.02 8.28 -6.85
CA GLY A 19 5.37 8.49 -5.44
C GLY A 19 6.46 9.53 -5.18
N HIS A 20 7.43 9.69 -6.09
CA HIS A 20 8.48 10.71 -5.99
C HIS A 20 8.00 12.14 -6.23
N ALA A 21 7.11 12.36 -7.21
CA ALA A 21 6.55 13.68 -7.47
C ALA A 21 5.69 14.16 -6.30
N LEU A 22 4.95 13.24 -5.69
CA LEU A 22 4.16 13.49 -4.49
C LEU A 22 5.03 13.90 -3.30
N VAL A 23 6.12 13.16 -3.02
CA VAL A 23 7.07 13.49 -1.94
C VAL A 23 7.65 14.88 -2.13
N ASN A 24 8.17 15.17 -3.32
CA ASN A 24 8.84 16.43 -3.59
C ASN A 24 7.87 17.62 -3.46
N ALA A 25 6.65 17.49 -3.99
CA ALA A 25 5.65 18.55 -3.90
C ALA A 25 5.14 18.76 -2.47
N MET A 26 5.01 17.68 -1.68
CA MET A 26 4.69 17.79 -0.26
C MET A 26 5.82 18.43 0.54
N GLN A 27 7.06 18.03 0.29
CA GLN A 27 8.24 18.61 0.95
C GLN A 27 8.36 20.10 0.63
N ASP A 28 8.30 20.48 -0.64
CA ASP A 28 8.37 21.90 -1.07
C ASP A 28 7.28 22.74 -0.41
N GLU A 29 6.04 22.24 -0.36
CA GLU A 29 4.98 23.01 0.28
C GLU A 29 5.12 23.02 1.82
N ILE A 30 5.39 21.89 2.47
CA ILE A 30 5.36 21.79 3.95
C ILE A 30 6.64 22.35 4.60
N VAL A 31 7.80 22.06 4.02
CA VAL A 31 9.13 22.41 4.55
C VAL A 31 9.58 23.75 3.99
N ASP A 32 9.59 23.91 2.66
CA ASP A 32 10.22 25.10 2.06
C ASP A 32 9.29 26.32 2.09
N LYS A 33 8.02 26.18 1.71
CA LYS A 33 7.05 27.29 1.67
C LYS A 33 6.40 27.57 3.00
N GLN A 34 5.83 26.55 3.65
CA GLN A 34 5.08 26.74 4.89
C GLN A 34 5.95 26.70 6.14
N GLN A 35 7.14 26.08 6.07
CA GLN A 35 8.09 25.96 7.19
C GLN A 35 7.44 25.35 8.44
N TRP A 36 6.48 24.44 8.24
CA TRP A 36 5.74 23.80 9.34
C TRP A 36 6.52 22.68 10.01
N LEU A 37 7.42 22.06 9.25
CA LEU A 37 8.30 20.99 9.70
C LEU A 37 9.68 21.24 9.10
N THR A 38 10.71 20.82 9.83
CA THR A 38 12.05 20.66 9.26
C THR A 38 12.11 19.46 8.31
N LEU A 39 13.15 19.39 7.48
CA LEU A 39 13.35 18.25 6.57
C LEU A 39 13.40 16.91 7.34
N ASP A 40 14.13 16.85 8.45
CA ASP A 40 14.26 15.64 9.26
C ASP A 40 12.94 15.21 9.89
N GLN A 41 12.14 16.17 10.36
CA GLN A 41 10.79 15.90 10.90
C GLN A 41 9.84 15.39 9.81
N PHE A 42 9.92 15.96 8.61
CA PHE A 42 9.14 15.50 7.47
C PHE A 42 9.54 14.08 7.06
N GLN A 43 10.85 13.79 6.94
CA GLN A 43 11.36 12.46 6.60
C GLN A 43 10.99 11.41 7.65
N SER A 44 11.09 11.75 8.94
CA SER A 44 10.69 10.87 10.04
C SER A 44 9.18 10.59 10.03
N GLY A 45 8.38 11.62 9.75
CA GLY A 45 6.92 11.49 9.56
C GLY A 45 6.57 10.63 8.34
N TRP A 46 7.30 10.79 7.23
CA TRP A 46 7.15 9.99 6.03
C TRP A 46 7.50 8.51 6.28
N ALA A 47 8.62 8.24 6.94
CA ALA A 47 9.02 6.89 7.32
C ALA A 47 7.96 6.22 8.21
N SER A 48 7.46 6.94 9.21
CA SER A 48 6.37 6.48 10.08
C SER A 48 5.09 6.20 9.28
N ALA A 49 4.75 7.06 8.32
CA ALA A 49 3.60 6.86 7.45
C ALA A 49 3.73 5.62 6.57
N ASN A 50 4.93 5.15 6.21
CA ASN A 50 5.10 3.91 5.43
C ASN A 50 4.82 2.63 6.23
N ILE A 51 4.95 2.69 7.56
CA ILE A 51 4.72 1.54 8.44
C ILE A 51 3.22 1.28 8.63
N LEU A 52 2.41 2.34 8.71
CA LEU A 52 0.97 2.20 8.85
C LEU A 52 0.33 1.65 7.56
N PRO A 53 -0.73 0.84 7.62
CA PRO A 53 -1.49 0.46 6.43
C PRO A 53 -2.20 1.68 5.80
N GLY A 54 -2.37 1.66 4.48
CA GLY A 54 -3.14 2.67 3.73
C GLY A 54 -2.32 3.71 2.95
N PRO A 55 -2.99 4.71 2.32
CA PRO A 55 -2.35 5.67 1.43
C PRO A 55 -1.35 6.57 2.18
N ILE A 56 -0.10 6.60 1.71
CA ILE A 56 0.98 7.35 2.37
C ILE A 56 0.66 8.85 2.44
N ALA A 57 0.16 9.43 1.35
CA ALA A 57 -0.21 10.84 1.26
C ALA A 57 -1.13 11.27 2.40
N THR A 58 -2.23 10.54 2.61
CA THR A 58 -3.24 10.88 3.62
C THR A 58 -2.69 10.81 5.03
N LYS A 59 -1.81 9.85 5.32
CA LYS A 59 -1.17 9.72 6.64
C LYS A 59 -0.21 10.88 6.93
N VAL A 60 0.58 11.29 5.94
CA VAL A 60 1.50 12.43 6.08
C VAL A 60 0.71 13.73 6.25
N VAL A 61 -0.36 13.92 5.47
CA VAL A 61 -1.30 15.05 5.63
C VAL A 61 -1.91 15.07 7.03
N ALA A 62 -2.36 13.92 7.54
CA ALA A 62 -2.92 13.81 8.89
C ALA A 62 -1.88 14.13 9.97
N TYR A 63 -0.65 13.62 9.83
CA TYR A 63 0.46 13.90 10.73
C TYR A 63 0.79 15.39 10.76
N VAL A 64 0.94 16.04 9.60
CA VAL A 64 1.24 17.47 9.51
C VAL A 64 0.07 18.31 10.04
N GLY A 65 -1.17 17.92 9.74
CA GLY A 65 -2.34 18.57 10.32
C GLY A 65 -2.37 18.45 11.84
N TYR A 66 -1.97 17.30 12.38
CA TYR A 66 -1.88 17.06 13.82
C TYR A 66 -0.81 17.92 14.48
N THR A 67 0.38 18.04 13.90
CA THR A 67 1.45 18.87 14.49
C THR A 67 1.09 20.35 14.52
N GLN A 68 0.31 20.84 13.55
CA GLN A 68 -0.09 22.24 13.48
C GLN A 68 -1.27 22.60 14.38
N ALA A 69 -2.20 21.67 14.61
CA ALA A 69 -3.52 22.01 15.15
C ALA A 69 -4.20 20.86 15.91
N GLY A 70 -3.43 19.85 16.33
CA GLY A 70 -3.93 18.67 17.04
C GLY A 70 -4.93 17.86 16.22
N VAL A 71 -5.84 17.15 16.90
CA VAL A 71 -6.81 16.26 16.27
C VAL A 71 -7.71 17.00 15.25
N LEU A 72 -8.14 18.22 15.58
CA LEU A 72 -8.94 19.05 14.67
C LEU A 72 -8.14 19.46 13.43
N GLY A 73 -6.85 19.77 13.58
CA GLY A 73 -5.96 20.04 12.47
C GLY A 73 -5.77 18.85 11.54
N ALA A 74 -5.61 17.66 12.11
CA ALA A 74 -5.50 16.42 11.35
C ALA A 74 -6.77 16.14 10.52
N ALA A 75 -7.94 16.22 11.15
CA ALA A 75 -9.22 16.03 10.46
C ALA A 75 -9.42 17.06 9.35
N LEU A 76 -9.14 18.35 9.63
CA LEU A 76 -9.29 19.43 8.67
C LEU A 76 -8.34 19.27 7.48
N ALA A 77 -7.07 18.92 7.73
CA ALA A 77 -6.08 18.69 6.69
C ALA A 77 -6.45 17.53 5.76
N VAL A 78 -6.90 16.41 6.33
CA VAL A 78 -7.36 15.24 5.57
C VAL A 78 -8.59 15.57 4.73
N VAL A 79 -9.58 16.24 5.33
CA VAL A 79 -10.79 16.66 4.62
C VAL A 79 -10.43 17.60 3.47
N ALA A 80 -9.59 18.61 3.72
CA ALA A 80 -9.14 19.54 2.68
C ALA A 80 -8.40 18.84 1.55
N TYR A 81 -7.52 17.89 1.87
CA TYR A 81 -6.75 17.13 0.88
C TYR A 81 -7.63 16.20 0.02
N LEU A 82 -8.67 15.60 0.61
CA LEU A 82 -9.59 14.70 -0.11
C LEU A 82 -10.70 15.44 -0.87
N LEU A 83 -11.03 16.67 -0.47
CA LEU A 83 -12.14 17.43 -1.02
C LEU A 83 -12.10 17.59 -2.56
N PRO A 84 -10.96 17.92 -3.19
CA PRO A 84 -10.89 18.12 -4.63
C PRO A 84 -11.16 16.84 -5.42
N SER A 85 -10.62 15.70 -4.97
CA SER A 85 -10.83 14.42 -5.64
C SER A 85 -12.25 13.90 -5.45
N LEU A 86 -12.80 14.01 -4.22
CA LEU A 86 -14.17 13.62 -3.92
C LEU A 86 -15.19 14.45 -4.70
N SER A 87 -15.01 15.77 -4.74
CA SER A 87 -15.90 16.67 -5.50
C SER A 87 -15.78 16.43 -7.00
N GLY A 88 -14.57 16.31 -7.54
CA GLY A 88 -14.34 15.99 -8.94
C GLY A 88 -14.99 14.68 -9.37
N MET A 89 -14.79 13.60 -8.59
CA MET A 89 -15.39 12.29 -8.87
C MET A 89 -16.93 12.32 -8.77
N THR A 90 -17.47 13.01 -7.77
CA THR A 90 -18.94 13.10 -7.58
C THR A 90 -19.57 13.90 -8.70
N LEU A 91 -18.98 15.04 -9.08
CA LEU A 91 -19.45 15.87 -10.19
C LEU A 91 -19.36 15.13 -11.53
N LEU A 92 -18.25 14.43 -11.79
CA LEU A 92 -18.10 13.62 -12.99
C LEU A 92 -19.11 12.47 -13.02
N GLY A 93 -19.30 11.77 -11.90
CA GLY A 93 -20.28 10.70 -11.77
C GLY A 93 -21.72 11.19 -12.00
N ALA A 94 -22.08 12.35 -11.45
CA ALA A 94 -23.37 12.99 -11.66
C ALA A 94 -23.56 13.40 -13.13
N ALA A 95 -22.55 14.03 -13.75
CA ALA A 95 -22.57 14.43 -15.15
C ALA A 95 -22.77 13.24 -16.10
N LEU A 96 -22.10 12.11 -15.84
CA LEU A 96 -22.22 10.88 -16.63
C LEU A 96 -23.52 10.10 -16.37
N SER A 97 -24.26 10.42 -15.30
CA SER A 97 -25.47 9.67 -14.90
C SER A 97 -26.77 10.41 -15.20
N TYR A 98 -26.82 11.74 -15.06
CA TYR A 98 -28.03 12.56 -15.20
C TYR A 98 -28.27 13.12 -16.63
N GLY A 99 -27.95 12.34 -17.68
CA GLY A 99 -28.45 12.63 -19.03
C GLY A 99 -27.54 13.47 -19.95
N ALA A 100 -26.23 13.59 -19.65
CA ALA A 100 -25.30 14.11 -20.66
C ALA A 100 -25.07 13.14 -21.83
N VAL A 101 -25.30 11.85 -21.60
CA VAL A 101 -25.11 10.76 -22.59
C VAL A 101 -26.29 10.62 -23.55
N ASP A 102 -27.51 10.97 -23.11
CA ASP A 102 -28.74 10.79 -23.89
C ASP A 102 -29.10 12.02 -24.75
N ARG A 103 -28.26 13.06 -24.75
CA ARG A 103 -28.47 14.25 -25.60
C ARG A 103 -28.02 13.96 -27.05
N PRO A 104 -28.88 14.18 -28.06
CA PRO A 104 -28.44 14.11 -29.45
C PRO A 104 -27.46 15.25 -29.76
N GLY A 105 -26.30 14.92 -30.32
CA GLY A 105 -25.26 15.87 -30.72
C GLY A 105 -23.84 15.43 -30.35
N PRO A 106 -22.81 16.17 -30.77
CA PRO A 106 -21.39 15.85 -30.55
C PRO A 106 -21.03 15.69 -29.07
N MET A 107 -21.76 16.38 -28.20
CA MET A 107 -21.52 16.33 -26.76
C MET A 107 -22.01 15.02 -26.13
N GLY A 108 -23.15 14.48 -26.60
CA GLY A 108 -23.67 13.19 -26.11
C GLY A 108 -22.82 12.00 -26.53
N THR A 109 -22.30 12.02 -27.76
CA THR A 109 -21.35 10.99 -28.23
C THR A 109 -20.03 11.05 -27.46
N LEU A 110 -19.52 12.25 -27.16
CA LEU A 110 -18.32 12.43 -26.32
C LEU A 110 -18.52 11.88 -24.91
N PHE A 111 -19.63 12.23 -24.23
CA PHE A 111 -19.92 11.72 -22.90
C PHE A 111 -20.21 10.21 -22.89
N GLY A 112 -20.84 9.67 -23.93
CA GLY A 112 -21.02 8.23 -24.13
C GLY A 112 -19.69 7.49 -24.27
N ALA A 113 -18.76 8.01 -25.10
CA ALA A 113 -17.42 7.47 -25.25
C ALA A 113 -16.61 7.54 -23.95
N LEU A 114 -16.68 8.66 -23.23
CA LEU A 114 -16.03 8.81 -21.92
C LEU A 114 -16.59 7.79 -20.90
N ARG A 115 -17.91 7.59 -20.87
CA ARG A 115 -18.54 6.58 -19.99
C ARG A 115 -18.07 5.16 -20.33
N ALA A 116 -17.98 4.83 -21.61
CA ALA A 116 -17.48 3.55 -22.08
C ALA A 116 -16.00 3.35 -21.69
N ALA A 117 -15.16 4.37 -21.87
CA ALA A 117 -13.75 4.36 -21.48
C ALA A 117 -13.60 4.14 -19.96
N VAL A 118 -14.32 4.89 -19.13
CA VAL A 118 -14.30 4.73 -17.67
C VAL A 118 -14.76 3.33 -17.23
N ARG A 119 -15.81 2.78 -17.87
CA ARG A 119 -16.25 1.41 -17.62
C ARG A 119 -15.20 0.37 -18.03
N GLY A 120 -14.44 0.64 -19.09
CA GLY A 120 -13.35 -0.21 -19.57
C GLY A 120 -12.13 -0.26 -18.65
N ILE A 121 -11.94 0.73 -17.76
CA ILE A 121 -10.82 0.76 -16.81
C ILE A 121 -10.84 -0.48 -15.89
N LYS A 122 -12.01 -0.87 -15.38
CA LYS A 122 -12.13 -2.01 -14.45
C LYS A 122 -11.65 -3.33 -15.07
N PRO A 123 -12.17 -3.80 -16.22
CA PRO A 123 -11.69 -5.03 -16.85
C PRO A 123 -10.23 -4.89 -17.34
N ALA A 124 -9.78 -3.71 -17.76
CA ALA A 124 -8.39 -3.49 -18.13
C ALA A 124 -7.44 -3.66 -16.93
N VAL A 125 -7.79 -3.11 -15.77
CA VAL A 125 -7.03 -3.29 -14.52
C VAL A 125 -7.05 -4.76 -14.08
N LEU A 126 -8.20 -5.43 -14.15
CA LEU A 126 -8.29 -6.87 -13.85
C LEU A 126 -7.41 -7.69 -14.79
N ALA A 127 -7.41 -7.40 -16.09
CA ALA A 127 -6.57 -8.06 -17.08
C ALA A 127 -5.08 -7.80 -16.83
N LEU A 128 -4.71 -6.55 -16.51
CA LEU A 128 -3.33 -6.19 -16.15
C LEU A 128 -2.87 -6.93 -14.89
N LEU A 129 -3.70 -7.00 -13.85
CA LEU A 129 -3.38 -7.72 -12.62
C LEU A 129 -3.25 -9.23 -12.87
N ALA A 130 -4.14 -9.79 -13.70
CA ALA A 130 -4.05 -11.19 -14.11
C ALA A 130 -2.78 -11.47 -14.93
N ASP A 131 -2.44 -10.60 -15.89
CA ASP A 131 -1.22 -10.72 -16.68
C ASP A 131 0.05 -10.58 -15.81
N ALA A 132 0.07 -9.63 -14.88
CA ALA A 132 1.17 -9.48 -13.93
C ALA A 132 1.33 -10.74 -13.06
N PHE A 133 0.21 -11.31 -12.60
CA PHE A 133 0.19 -12.56 -11.84
C PHE A 133 0.74 -13.74 -12.65
N LEU A 134 0.27 -13.89 -13.89
CA LEU A 134 0.72 -14.96 -14.80
C LEU A 134 2.18 -14.75 -15.24
N SER A 135 2.63 -13.52 -15.40
CA SER A 135 4.01 -13.20 -15.76
C SER A 135 4.98 -13.47 -14.61
N PHE A 136 4.57 -13.20 -13.36
CA PHE A 136 5.37 -13.48 -12.18
C PHE A 136 5.57 -15.00 -11.96
N THR A 137 4.50 -15.77 -12.12
CA THR A 137 4.51 -17.24 -11.99
C THR A 137 5.07 -17.93 -13.24
N GLY A 138 4.94 -17.28 -14.39
CA GLY A 138 5.49 -17.63 -15.70
C GLY A 138 7.00 -17.86 -15.74
N VAL A 139 7.72 -17.35 -14.74
CA VAL A 139 9.17 -17.52 -14.59
C VAL A 139 9.55 -18.94 -14.14
N VAL A 140 8.63 -19.62 -13.44
CA VAL A 140 8.82 -20.98 -12.92
C VAL A 140 7.89 -21.97 -13.62
N ILE A 141 6.71 -21.52 -14.03
CA ILE A 141 5.62 -22.35 -14.53
C ILE A 141 5.29 -21.87 -15.96
N PRO A 142 5.35 -22.73 -17.00
CA PRO A 142 5.05 -22.31 -18.35
C PRO A 142 3.63 -21.74 -18.48
N ARG A 143 3.48 -20.63 -19.20
CA ARG A 143 2.18 -19.92 -19.40
C ARG A 143 1.05 -20.80 -19.94
N GLY A 144 1.37 -21.91 -20.62
CA GLY A 144 0.38 -22.87 -21.14
C GLY A 144 -0.19 -23.84 -20.11
N SER A 145 0.36 -23.88 -18.89
CA SER A 145 -0.21 -24.66 -17.79
C SER A 145 -1.40 -23.90 -17.17
N GLY A 146 -2.53 -24.56 -16.94
CA GLY A 146 -3.77 -23.90 -16.53
C GLY A 146 -3.64 -23.03 -15.26
N LEU A 147 -4.62 -22.14 -15.02
CA LEU A 147 -4.61 -21.18 -13.90
C LEU A 147 -4.31 -21.80 -12.53
N ALA A 148 -4.71 -23.05 -12.30
CA ALA A 148 -4.46 -23.77 -11.05
C ALA A 148 -2.96 -23.96 -10.75
N ALA A 149 -2.13 -24.17 -11.78
CA ALA A 149 -0.69 -24.29 -11.62
C ALA A 149 -0.07 -22.96 -11.16
N HIS A 150 -0.56 -21.84 -11.70
CA HIS A 150 -0.10 -20.50 -11.35
C HIS A 150 -0.61 -20.07 -9.96
N ALA A 151 -1.72 -20.64 -9.47
CA ALA A 151 -2.26 -20.37 -8.13
C ALA A 151 -1.52 -21.09 -6.99
N ALA A 152 -0.86 -22.22 -7.27
CA ALA A 152 -0.22 -23.06 -6.25
C ALA A 152 0.93 -22.37 -5.46
N PRO A 153 1.86 -21.60 -6.09
CA PRO A 153 2.90 -20.89 -5.37
C PRO A 153 2.34 -19.85 -4.40
N PHE A 154 1.28 -19.13 -4.82
CA PHE A 154 0.61 -18.15 -3.98
C PHE A 154 -0.09 -18.81 -2.79
N ALA A 155 -0.79 -19.91 -3.01
CA ALA A 155 -1.42 -20.67 -1.94
C ALA A 155 -0.40 -21.18 -0.92
N LEU A 156 0.78 -21.63 -1.38
CA LEU A 156 1.88 -22.07 -0.52
C LEU A 156 2.42 -20.92 0.35
N VAL A 157 2.65 -19.74 -0.25
CA VAL A 157 3.12 -18.55 0.47
C VAL A 157 2.09 -18.12 1.52
N MET A 158 0.80 -18.05 1.14
CA MET A 158 -0.28 -17.67 2.07
C MET A 158 -0.45 -18.67 3.20
N LEU A 159 -0.31 -19.97 2.92
CA LEU A 159 -0.28 -21.01 3.94
C LEU A 159 0.90 -20.81 4.90
N GLY A 160 2.10 -20.54 4.38
CA GLY A 160 3.30 -20.27 5.17
C GLY A 160 3.18 -19.05 6.09
N ILE A 161 2.57 -17.97 5.60
CA ILE A 161 2.25 -16.78 6.41
C ILE A 161 1.24 -17.14 7.52
N THR A 162 0.19 -17.87 7.16
CA THR A 162 -0.87 -18.26 8.11
C THR A 162 -0.32 -19.16 9.22
N VAL A 163 0.52 -20.14 8.88
CA VAL A 163 1.19 -21.03 9.85
C VAL A 163 2.13 -20.23 10.75
N SER A 164 2.91 -19.31 10.19
CA SER A 164 3.81 -18.44 10.97
C SER A 164 3.05 -17.57 11.97
N LEU A 165 1.96 -16.94 11.55
CA LEU A 165 1.11 -16.12 12.43
C LEU A 165 0.41 -16.97 13.50
N ALA A 166 -0.08 -18.16 13.15
CA ALA A 166 -0.68 -19.08 14.11
C ALA A 166 0.33 -19.60 15.13
N GLY A 167 1.58 -19.84 14.71
CA GLY A 167 2.70 -20.19 15.59
C GLY A 167 3.02 -19.07 16.56
N MET A 168 3.14 -17.83 16.08
CA MET A 168 3.34 -16.64 16.92
C MET A 168 2.20 -16.46 17.92
N TRP A 169 0.94 -16.65 17.50
CA TRP A 169 -0.23 -16.56 18.37
C TRP A 169 -0.25 -17.65 19.44
N ARG A 170 0.12 -18.90 19.10
CA ARG A 170 0.24 -19.96 20.10
C ARG A 170 1.36 -19.71 21.11
N LEU A 171 2.52 -19.26 20.64
CA LEU A 171 3.65 -18.93 21.50
C LEU A 171 3.33 -17.78 22.47
N SER A 172 2.57 -16.78 22.02
CA SER A 172 2.13 -15.68 22.89
C SER A 172 1.19 -16.13 24.01
N HIS A 173 0.34 -17.13 23.75
CA HIS A 173 -0.56 -17.69 24.77
C HIS A 173 0.13 -18.69 25.70
N ALA A 174 1.09 -19.47 25.19
CA ALA A 174 1.81 -20.48 25.96
C ALA A 174 2.81 -19.89 26.97
N THR A 175 3.37 -18.72 26.68
CA THR A 175 4.40 -18.08 27.52
C THR A 175 3.85 -17.11 28.56
N GLY A 176 2.54 -16.81 28.55
CA GLY A 176 1.94 -15.78 29.41
C GLY A 176 2.56 -14.38 29.21
N ALA A 177 3.36 -14.21 28.16
CA ALA A 177 4.06 -12.97 27.86
C ALA A 177 3.05 -11.95 27.35
N GLU A 178 2.89 -10.84 28.06
CA GLU A 178 2.22 -9.68 27.48
C GLU A 178 2.86 -9.38 26.11
N SER A 179 2.00 -9.17 25.11
CA SER A 179 2.29 -8.83 23.70
C SER A 179 3.50 -7.90 23.46
N ARG A 180 3.91 -7.10 24.46
CA ARG A 180 5.11 -6.26 24.48
C ARG A 180 6.44 -7.00 24.28
N TYR A 181 6.57 -8.28 24.65
CA TYR A 181 7.87 -8.97 24.60
C TYR A 181 8.20 -9.64 23.25
N LEU A 182 7.19 -10.11 22.49
CA LEU A 182 7.43 -10.83 21.23
C LEU A 182 7.85 -9.94 20.06
N LEU A 183 7.43 -8.66 20.07
CA LEU A 183 7.88 -7.64 19.11
C LEU A 183 9.10 -6.83 19.62
N GLY A 184 9.48 -7.03 20.89
CA GLY A 184 10.60 -6.35 21.54
C GLY A 184 11.93 -7.10 21.42
N ASP A 185 11.92 -8.40 21.09
CA ASP A 185 13.13 -9.18 20.87
C ASP A 185 13.60 -9.07 19.40
N PRO A 186 14.66 -8.30 19.12
CA PRO A 186 15.18 -8.10 17.76
C PRO A 186 15.66 -9.40 17.11
N ARG A 187 15.89 -10.48 17.86
CA ARG A 187 16.30 -11.79 17.31
C ARG A 187 15.12 -12.54 16.71
N ALA A 188 13.96 -12.55 17.37
CA ALA A 188 12.75 -13.20 16.88
C ALA A 188 12.20 -12.48 15.64
N VAL A 189 12.18 -11.14 15.68
CA VAL A 189 11.84 -10.31 14.52
C VAL A 189 12.89 -10.48 13.41
N GLY A 190 14.17 -10.55 13.77
CA GLY A 190 15.26 -10.81 12.84
C GLY A 190 15.12 -12.12 12.10
N VAL A 191 14.83 -13.23 12.79
CA VAL A 191 14.61 -14.56 12.17
C VAL A 191 13.35 -14.57 11.31
N PHE A 192 12.26 -13.96 11.76
CA PHE A 192 11.03 -13.84 10.98
C PHE A 192 11.26 -13.05 9.69
N VAL A 193 11.88 -11.87 9.79
CA VAL A 193 12.22 -11.02 8.63
C VAL A 193 13.24 -11.70 7.73
N LEU A 194 14.28 -12.35 8.28
CA LEU A 194 15.27 -13.11 7.51
C LEU A 194 14.63 -14.29 6.79
N SER A 195 13.67 -14.99 7.40
CA SER A 195 12.95 -16.08 6.74
C SER A 195 12.04 -15.57 5.62
N MET A 196 11.36 -14.44 5.84
CA MET A 196 10.49 -13.82 4.84
C MET A 196 11.30 -13.23 3.68
N VAL A 197 12.43 -12.60 3.98
CA VAL A 197 13.39 -12.06 2.99
C VAL A 197 14.12 -13.19 2.28
N ALA A 198 14.49 -14.28 2.95
CA ALA A 198 15.09 -15.45 2.31
C ALA A 198 14.09 -16.08 1.32
N LEU A 199 12.81 -16.18 1.68
CA LEU A 199 11.73 -16.62 0.80
C LEU A 199 11.51 -15.64 -0.38
N LEU A 200 11.75 -14.34 -0.19
CA LEU A 200 11.58 -13.32 -1.23
C LEU A 200 12.79 -13.20 -2.17
N VAL A 201 14.01 -13.40 -1.64
CA VAL A 201 15.29 -13.13 -2.33
C VAL A 201 15.86 -14.39 -2.98
N PHE A 202 15.70 -15.57 -2.39
CA PHE A 202 16.28 -16.80 -2.91
C PHE A 202 15.33 -17.56 -3.84
N ARG A 203 15.09 -16.97 -5.01
CA ARG A 203 14.87 -17.77 -6.22
C ARG A 203 16.20 -18.45 -6.58
N ILE A 204 16.27 -19.78 -6.43
CA ILE A 204 16.97 -20.80 -7.27
C ILE A 204 17.54 -22.01 -6.48
N ASP A 205 17.83 -21.92 -5.18
CA ASP A 205 18.55 -23.00 -4.45
C ASP A 205 17.78 -23.63 -3.26
N ALA A 206 16.47 -23.87 -3.42
CA ALA A 206 15.59 -24.39 -2.36
C ALA A 206 16.04 -25.74 -1.75
N ILE A 207 16.84 -26.54 -2.47
CA ILE A 207 17.33 -27.84 -1.99
C ILE A 207 18.46 -27.69 -0.96
N TYR A 208 19.37 -26.73 -1.15
CA TYR A 208 20.53 -26.56 -0.26
C TYR A 208 20.17 -25.86 1.05
N VAL A 209 19.23 -24.91 1.00
CA VAL A 209 18.75 -24.20 2.19
C VAL A 209 17.89 -25.12 3.07
N MET A 210 17.07 -26.01 2.49
CA MET A 210 16.35 -27.01 3.27
C MET A 210 17.29 -28.04 3.93
N LEU A 211 18.38 -28.42 3.25
CA LEU A 211 19.42 -29.30 3.83
C LEU A 211 20.16 -28.61 4.99
N GLY A 212 20.47 -27.32 4.84
CA GLY A 212 21.12 -26.51 5.88
C GLY A 212 20.21 -26.25 7.08
N ALA A 213 18.94 -25.93 6.86
CA ALA A 213 17.96 -25.73 7.92
C ALA A 213 17.65 -27.04 8.68
N ALA A 214 17.61 -28.18 7.99
CA ALA A 214 17.47 -29.50 8.62
C ALA A 214 18.72 -29.86 9.45
N ALA A 215 19.93 -29.58 8.95
CA ALA A 215 21.17 -29.80 9.69
C ALA A 215 21.25 -28.95 10.96
N ILE A 216 20.86 -27.67 10.89
CA ILE A 216 20.86 -26.75 12.05
C ILE A 216 19.76 -27.14 13.06
N GLY A 217 18.58 -27.57 12.59
CA GLY A 217 17.50 -28.06 13.45
C GLY A 217 17.88 -29.34 14.21
N LEU A 218 18.66 -30.23 13.59
CA LEU A 218 19.21 -31.43 14.25
C LEU A 218 20.25 -31.09 15.32
N THR A 219 21.04 -30.03 15.13
CA THR A 219 22.00 -29.56 16.14
C THR A 219 21.32 -28.95 17.37
N TYR A 220 20.17 -28.29 17.19
CA TYR A 220 19.39 -27.71 18.29
C TYR A 220 18.50 -28.72 19.03
N LEU A 221 18.23 -29.90 18.44
CA LEU A 221 17.54 -31.00 19.09
C LEU A 221 18.49 -31.93 19.87
N ALA A 222 19.81 -31.74 19.73
CA ALA A 222 20.85 -32.57 20.34
C ALA A 222 21.53 -31.92 21.57
N VAL A 223 20.99 -30.81 22.09
CA VAL A 223 21.37 -30.15 23.36
C VAL A 223 20.12 -29.99 24.21
#